data_AF-A0A6G9IZY3-F1
#
_entry.id   AF-A0A6G9IZY3-F1
#
_cell.length_a   1.000
_cell.length_b   1.000
_cell.length_c   1.000
_cell.angle_alpha   90.00
_cell.angle_beta   90.00
_cell.angle_gamma   90.00
#
_symmetry.space_group_name_H-M   'P 1'
#
loop_
_entity.id
_entity.type
_entity.pdbx_description
1 polymer ?
#
loop_
_entity_poly.entity_id
_entity_poly.type
_entity_poly.pdbx_seq_one_letter_code
_entity_poly.pdbx_strand_id
1 'polypeptide(L)'
;MGANSDIIYKGANNTSVLIVRSKKMVKSLIEKFKLHPNKSKTLEFPPIPEELVPSMLRGNFDGDGHFSKREAGIVTASESFALSLYDILQNFDLHPILNLEKPNETWLFRVYVRGKNNLKSLENILYSDGSQLFKVDKRKKLSEVYK
;
A
#
# COMPACT_ATOMS: atom_id res chain seq x y z
N MET A 1 15.20 17.87 14.72
CA MET A 1 15.80 18.49 13.51
C MET A 1 14.88 18.19 12.34
N GLY A 2 14.07 19.19 11.95
CA GLY A 2 13.08 19.06 10.89
C GLY A 2 13.76 18.98 9.53
N ALA A 3 13.40 17.98 8.73
CA ALA A 3 13.76 17.99 7.32
C ALA A 3 12.83 18.99 6.62
N ASN A 4 13.33 20.20 6.38
CA ASN A 4 12.77 21.12 5.39
C ASN A 4 13.05 20.53 4.00
N SER A 5 12.34 19.46 3.64
CA SER A 5 12.34 18.97 2.26
C SER A 5 11.38 19.85 1.49
N ASP A 6 11.92 20.77 0.69
CA ASP A 6 11.13 21.54 -0.27
C ASP A 6 10.33 20.58 -1.18
N ILE A 7 9.05 20.89 -1.39
CA ILE A 7 8.25 20.24 -2.44
C ILE A 7 8.76 20.79 -3.77
N ILE A 8 9.75 20.12 -4.36
CA ILE A 8 10.30 20.53 -5.66
C ILE A 8 10.03 19.42 -6.65
N TYR A 9 8.93 19.55 -7.38
CA TYR A 9 8.78 19.35 -8.83
C TYR A 9 7.34 18.94 -9.21
N LYS A 10 6.75 19.60 -10.22
CA LYS A 10 5.62 19.03 -10.98
C LYS A 10 6.22 18.07 -12.01
N GLY A 11 6.05 16.77 -11.78
CA GLY A 11 6.41 15.72 -12.74
C GLY A 11 5.70 15.92 -14.10
N ALA A 12 6.23 15.28 -15.15
CA ALA A 12 5.73 15.40 -16.52
C ALA A 12 4.23 15.08 -16.70
N ASN A 13 3.63 14.33 -15.76
CA ASN A 13 2.26 13.81 -15.84
C ASN A 13 1.29 14.44 -14.81
N ASN A 14 1.48 15.71 -14.45
CA ASN A 14 0.68 16.39 -13.41
C ASN A 14 0.78 15.73 -12.01
N THR A 15 1.90 15.05 -11.74
CA THR A 15 2.18 14.41 -10.45
C THR A 15 3.04 15.32 -9.59
N SER A 16 2.74 15.42 -8.30
CA SER A 16 3.61 16.09 -7.33
C SER A 16 4.64 15.11 -6.77
N VAL A 17 5.91 15.50 -6.71
CA VAL A 17 6.99 14.65 -6.21
C VAL A 17 7.59 15.24 -4.93
N LEU A 18 7.69 14.42 -3.89
CA LEU A 18 8.42 14.74 -2.67
C LEU A 18 9.80 14.08 -2.72
N ILE A 19 10.86 14.88 -2.64
CA ILE A 19 12.25 14.37 -2.64
C ILE A 19 12.84 14.52 -1.24
N VAL A 20 13.15 13.39 -0.59
CA VAL A 20 13.80 13.36 0.72
C VAL A 20 15.24 12.88 0.58
N ARG A 21 16.22 13.75 0.91
CA ARG A 21 17.66 13.49 0.73
C ARG A 21 18.38 13.11 2.03
N SER A 22 17.78 12.27 2.87
CA SER A 22 18.38 11.83 4.13
C SER A 22 19.16 10.52 3.95
N LYS A 23 20.50 10.60 3.98
CA LYS A 23 21.38 9.42 3.93
C LYS A 23 21.05 8.40 5.02
N LYS A 24 20.77 8.87 6.24
CA LYS A 24 20.38 8.02 7.38
C LYS A 24 19.08 7.27 7.11
N MET A 25 18.10 7.95 6.53
CA MET A 25 16.81 7.35 6.19
C MET A 25 16.96 6.33 5.07
N VAL A 26 17.65 6.67 3.97
CA VAL A 26 17.92 5.74 2.87
C VAL A 26 18.63 4.49 3.36
N LYS A 27 19.67 4.65 4.19
CA LYS A 27 20.38 3.53 4.83
C LYS A 27 19.41 2.64 5.64
N SER A 28 18.53 3.25 6.43
CA SER A 28 17.54 2.51 7.22
C SER A 28 16.51 1.77 6.36
N LEU A 29 16.02 2.41 5.29
CA LEU A 29 15.09 1.79 4.33
C LEU A 29 15.70 0.54 3.69
N ILE A 30 16.96 0.61 3.29
CA ILE A 30 17.66 -0.52 2.67
C ILE A 30 17.99 -1.60 3.71
N GLU A 31 18.70 -1.25 4.77
CA GLU A 31 19.29 -2.24 5.68
C GLU A 31 18.26 -2.83 6.65
N LYS A 32 17.29 -2.04 7.12
CA LYS A 32 16.31 -2.49 8.11
C LYS A 32 15.03 -2.99 7.47
N PHE A 33 14.56 -2.30 6.42
CA PHE A 33 13.25 -2.57 5.81
C PHE A 33 13.34 -3.27 4.46
N LYS A 34 14.55 -3.60 3.98
CA LYS A 34 14.80 -4.28 2.70
C LYS A 34 14.21 -3.55 1.48
N LEU A 35 14.09 -2.22 1.54
CA LEU A 35 13.55 -1.40 0.46
C LEU A 35 14.70 -0.93 -0.45
N HIS A 36 15.08 -1.78 -1.41
CA HIS A 36 16.15 -1.52 -2.37
C HIS A 36 15.70 -0.63 -3.56
N PRO A 37 16.61 0.11 -4.23
CA PRO A 37 16.29 0.76 -5.50
C PRO A 37 15.82 -0.24 -6.58
N ASN A 38 15.01 0.22 -7.54
CA ASN A 38 14.50 -0.59 -8.67
C ASN A 38 13.71 -1.86 -8.27
N LYS A 39 13.10 -1.85 -7.09
CA LYS A 39 12.40 -2.99 -6.48
C LYS A 39 11.01 -3.33 -7.04
N SER A 40 10.55 -2.72 -8.13
CA SER A 40 9.14 -2.87 -8.57
C SER A 40 8.72 -4.32 -8.86
N LYS A 41 9.67 -5.21 -9.14
CA LYS A 41 9.45 -6.66 -9.38
C LYS A 41 9.91 -7.55 -8.23
N THR A 42 10.75 -7.03 -7.33
CA THR A 42 11.42 -7.81 -6.27
C THR A 42 11.11 -7.26 -4.88
N LEU A 43 10.05 -6.47 -4.75
CA LEU A 43 9.59 -5.93 -3.49
C LEU A 43 9.21 -7.08 -2.55
N GLU A 44 9.73 -7.05 -1.35
CA GLU A 44 9.27 -7.91 -0.25
C GLU A 44 8.39 -7.07 0.69
N PHE A 45 7.48 -7.72 1.43
CA PHE A 45 6.86 -7.05 2.57
C PHE A 45 7.94 -6.78 3.62
N PRO A 46 8.07 -5.55 4.14
CA PRO A 46 9.18 -5.19 5.00
C PRO A 46 9.09 -5.95 6.34
N PRO A 47 10.23 -6.35 6.94
CA PRO A 47 10.25 -6.97 8.26
C PRO A 47 9.93 -5.90 9.32
N ILE A 48 8.67 -5.82 9.72
CA ILE A 48 8.17 -4.86 10.70
C ILE A 48 7.49 -5.57 11.87
N PRO A 49 7.47 -4.96 13.06
CA PRO A 49 6.64 -5.43 14.17
C PRO A 49 5.16 -5.55 13.77
N GLU A 50 4.47 -6.54 14.33
CA GLU A 50 3.08 -6.86 14.00
C GLU A 50 2.12 -5.69 14.25
N GLU A 51 2.37 -4.93 15.32
CA GLU A 51 1.61 -3.74 15.68
C GLU A 51 1.70 -2.62 14.63
N LEU A 52 2.72 -2.63 13.77
CA LEU A 52 2.90 -1.67 12.69
C LEU A 52 2.31 -2.14 11.36
N VAL A 53 1.85 -3.39 11.25
CA VAL A 53 1.28 -3.94 10.01
C VAL A 53 0.06 -3.15 9.55
N PRO A 54 -0.93 -2.78 10.41
CA PRO A 54 -2.04 -1.95 9.98
C PRO A 54 -1.61 -0.59 9.39
N SER A 55 -0.58 0.03 9.99
CA SER A 55 0.00 1.28 9.48
C SER A 55 0.67 1.10 8.12
N MET A 56 1.37 -0.01 7.91
CA MET A 56 1.98 -0.33 6.62
C MET A 56 0.92 -0.65 5.55
N LEU A 57 -0.11 -1.43 5.88
CA LEU A 57 -1.24 -1.68 5.00
C LEU A 57 -1.91 -0.37 4.59
N ARG A 58 -2.18 0.53 5.55
CA ARG A 58 -2.70 1.87 5.25
C ARG A 58 -1.82 2.62 4.27
N GLY A 59 -0.50 2.66 4.50
CA GLY A 59 0.44 3.31 3.59
C GLY A 59 0.38 2.76 2.16
N ASN A 60 0.31 1.43 2.01
CA ASN A 60 0.19 0.78 0.71
C ASN A 60 -1.15 1.11 0.02
N PHE A 61 -2.28 1.06 0.72
CA PHE A 61 -3.60 1.36 0.14
C PHE A 61 -3.77 2.86 -0.20
N ASP A 62 -3.28 3.75 0.65
CA ASP A 62 -3.34 5.19 0.42
C ASP A 62 -2.46 5.61 -0.78
N GLY A 63 -1.30 4.96 -0.94
CA GLY A 63 -0.38 5.13 -2.06
C GLY A 63 -0.89 4.46 -3.34
N ASP A 64 -0.76 3.13 -3.42
CA ASP A 64 -0.93 2.32 -4.62
C ASP A 64 -2.27 1.56 -4.67
N GLY A 65 -3.06 1.59 -3.58
CA GLY A 65 -4.36 0.96 -3.54
C GLY A 65 -5.40 1.63 -4.45
N HIS A 66 -6.26 0.83 -5.04
CA HIS A 66 -7.46 1.29 -5.73
C HIS A 66 -8.72 0.87 -4.98
N PHE A 67 -9.75 1.69 -5.13
CA PHE A 67 -11.09 1.45 -4.62
C PHE A 67 -12.08 1.62 -5.77
N SER A 68 -12.84 0.57 -6.08
CA SER A 68 -13.83 0.51 -7.17
C SER A 68 -15.11 -0.17 -6.66
N LYS A 69 -16.19 -0.22 -7.44
CA LYS A 69 -17.51 -0.70 -6.97
C LYS A 69 -17.41 -2.09 -6.30
N ARG A 70 -17.56 -2.10 -4.97
CA ARG A 70 -17.47 -3.27 -4.08
C ARG A 70 -16.12 -4.00 -4.06
N GLU A 71 -15.03 -3.31 -4.37
CA GLU A 71 -13.68 -3.87 -4.33
C GLU A 71 -12.63 -2.85 -3.86
N ALA A 72 -11.65 -3.34 -3.11
CA ALA A 72 -10.43 -2.63 -2.75
C ALA A 72 -9.24 -3.53 -3.02
N GLY A 73 -8.19 -3.01 -3.66
CA GLY A 73 -7.04 -3.85 -4.00
C GLY A 73 -5.77 -3.10 -4.34
N ILE A 74 -4.69 -3.86 -4.44
CA ILE A 74 -3.35 -3.41 -4.85
C ILE A 74 -2.93 -4.23 -6.05
N VAL A 75 -2.26 -3.57 -7.00
CA VAL A 75 -1.67 -4.21 -8.19
C VAL A 75 -0.16 -4.07 -8.09
N THR A 76 0.56 -5.17 -8.28
CA THR A 76 2.04 -5.18 -8.19
C THR A 76 2.64 -6.11 -9.23
N ALA A 77 3.85 -5.81 -9.69
CA ALA A 77 4.64 -6.73 -10.51
C ALA A 77 5.55 -7.64 -9.66
N SER A 78 5.46 -7.53 -8.33
CA SER A 78 6.26 -8.33 -7.42
C SER A 78 5.42 -9.43 -6.77
N GLU A 79 5.75 -10.66 -7.12
CA GLU A 79 5.11 -11.87 -6.61
C GLU A 79 5.26 -12.00 -5.09
N SER A 80 6.49 -11.83 -4.57
CA SER A 80 6.76 -11.93 -3.13
C SER A 80 5.89 -10.98 -2.32
N PHE A 81 5.82 -9.70 -2.71
CA PHE A 81 4.93 -8.75 -2.07
C PHE A 81 3.44 -9.14 -2.18
N ALA A 82 3.00 -9.63 -3.35
CA ALA A 82 1.61 -10.02 -3.56
C ALA A 82 1.21 -11.19 -2.65
N LEU A 83 2.05 -12.23 -2.54
CA LEU A 83 1.81 -13.37 -1.68
C LEU A 83 1.80 -12.97 -0.21
N SER A 84 2.79 -12.18 0.24
CA SER A 84 2.79 -11.67 1.61
C SER A 84 1.58 -10.81 1.93
N LEU A 85 1.15 -9.94 1.00
CA LEU A 85 -0.05 -9.13 1.18
C LEU A 85 -1.31 -10.00 1.27
N TYR A 86 -1.41 -11.04 0.44
CA TYR A 86 -2.51 -11.99 0.49
C TYR A 86 -2.59 -12.69 1.86
N ASP A 87 -1.47 -13.24 2.33
CA ASP A 87 -1.40 -13.94 3.63
C ASP A 87 -1.72 -12.99 4.80
N ILE A 88 -1.19 -11.77 4.78
CA ILE A 88 -1.47 -10.76 5.81
C ILE A 88 -2.96 -10.43 5.86
N LEU A 89 -3.61 -10.25 4.70
CA LEU A 89 -5.04 -9.97 4.66
C LEU A 89 -5.85 -11.16 5.19
N GLN A 90 -5.45 -12.40 4.90
CA GLN A 90 -6.06 -13.60 5.48
C GLN A 90 -5.91 -13.65 7.00
N ASN A 91 -4.74 -13.29 7.53
CA ASN A 91 -4.49 -13.26 8.98
C ASN A 91 -5.36 -12.23 9.72
N PHE A 92 -5.85 -11.22 9.02
CA PHE A 92 -6.85 -10.27 9.53
C PHE A 92 -8.30 -10.74 9.35
N ASP A 93 -8.52 -12.03 9.07
CA ASP A 93 -9.84 -12.63 8.83
C ASP A 93 -10.59 -11.95 7.66
N LEU A 94 -9.83 -11.49 6.65
CA LEU A 94 -10.39 -11.07 5.37
C LEU A 94 -10.34 -12.23 4.38
N HIS A 95 -11.19 -12.15 3.36
CA HIS A 95 -11.17 -13.09 2.23
C HIS A 95 -10.61 -12.40 0.97
N PRO A 96 -9.27 -12.21 0.88
CA PRO A 96 -8.65 -11.66 -0.32
C PRO A 96 -8.73 -12.65 -1.49
N ILE A 97 -8.65 -12.11 -2.69
CA ILE A 97 -8.51 -12.85 -3.94
C ILE A 97 -7.19 -12.42 -4.57
N LEU A 98 -6.42 -13.40 -5.05
CA LEU A 98 -5.19 -13.20 -5.80
C LEU A 98 -5.43 -13.59 -7.27
N ASN A 99 -5.34 -12.61 -8.17
CA ASN A 99 -5.38 -12.84 -9.61
C ASN A 99 -4.03 -12.56 -10.23
N LEU A 100 -3.67 -13.36 -11.23
CA LEU A 100 -2.52 -13.15 -12.09
C LEU A 100 -2.98 -12.72 -13.48
N GLU A 101 -2.42 -11.62 -13.99
CA GLU A 101 -2.70 -11.10 -15.32
C GLU A 101 -1.38 -10.79 -16.04
N LYS A 102 -1.39 -10.82 -17.37
CA LYS A 102 -0.21 -10.47 -18.18
C LYS A 102 -0.50 -9.36 -19.21
N PRO A 103 -0.91 -8.15 -18.78
CA PRO A 103 -1.08 -7.06 -19.73
C PRO A 103 0.28 -6.68 -20.31
N ASN A 104 0.36 -6.60 -21.64
CA ASN A 104 1.55 -6.15 -22.37
C ASN A 104 2.84 -6.90 -21.94
N GLU A 105 2.78 -8.22 -21.89
CA GLU A 105 3.92 -9.12 -21.59
C GLU A 105 4.53 -9.01 -20.18
N THR A 106 3.97 -8.21 -19.28
CA THR A 106 4.42 -8.13 -17.88
C THR A 106 3.41 -8.82 -16.95
N TRP A 107 3.89 -9.79 -16.17
CA TRP A 107 3.08 -10.42 -15.12
C TRP A 107 2.76 -9.41 -14.01
N LEU A 108 1.47 -9.24 -13.74
CA LEU A 108 0.92 -8.42 -12.67
C LEU A 108 0.05 -9.28 -11.76
N PHE A 109 0.25 -9.09 -10.46
CA PHE A 109 -0.54 -9.68 -9.40
C PHE A 109 -1.53 -8.65 -8.89
N ARG A 110 -2.81 -9.03 -8.83
CA ARG A 110 -3.86 -8.23 -8.19
C ARG A 110 -4.30 -8.92 -6.92
N VAL A 111 -4.08 -8.26 -5.79
CA VAL A 111 -4.59 -8.69 -4.49
C VAL A 111 -5.72 -7.77 -4.11
N TYR A 112 -6.94 -8.29 -3.99
CA TYR A 112 -8.10 -7.46 -3.70
C TYR A 112 -9.10 -8.15 -2.78
N VAL A 113 -9.83 -7.36 -2.02
CA VAL A 113 -10.94 -7.81 -1.17
C VAL A 113 -12.26 -7.34 -1.78
N ARG A 114 -13.29 -8.18 -1.64
CA ARG A 114 -14.65 -7.91 -2.14
C ARG A 114 -15.69 -8.16 -1.08
N GLY A 115 -16.84 -7.51 -1.28
CA GLY A 115 -18.02 -7.70 -0.44
C GLY A 115 -18.06 -6.76 0.74
N LYS A 116 -19.28 -6.38 1.13
CA LYS A 116 -19.52 -5.30 2.09
C LYS A 116 -18.84 -5.52 3.44
N ASN A 117 -18.93 -6.73 3.99
CA ASN A 117 -18.38 -7.03 5.31
C ASN A 117 -16.84 -7.00 5.30
N ASN A 118 -16.21 -7.65 4.32
CA ASN A 118 -14.74 -7.60 4.15
C ASN A 118 -14.24 -6.16 3.97
N LEU A 119 -14.92 -5.34 3.18
CA LEU A 119 -14.50 -3.95 2.94
C LEU A 119 -14.65 -3.09 4.19
N LYS A 120 -15.70 -3.30 4.98
CA LYS A 120 -15.87 -2.64 6.27
C LYS A 120 -14.78 -3.07 7.27
N SER A 121 -14.45 -4.37 7.32
CA SER A 121 -13.35 -4.88 8.15
C SER A 121 -12.01 -4.30 7.70
N LEU A 122 -11.75 -4.24 6.39
CA LEU A 122 -10.57 -3.59 5.83
C LEU A 122 -10.50 -2.12 6.25
N GLU A 123 -11.58 -1.35 6.11
CA GLU A 123 -11.58 0.06 6.55
C GLU A 123 -11.22 0.20 8.04
N ASN A 124 -11.76 -0.66 8.90
CA ASN A 124 -11.43 -0.66 10.31
C ASN A 124 -9.94 -0.97 10.53
N ILE A 125 -9.36 -1.94 9.83
CA ILE A 125 -7.93 -2.25 9.93
C ILE A 125 -7.08 -1.04 9.52
N LEU A 126 -7.42 -0.37 8.42
CA LEU A 126 -6.61 0.73 7.90
C LEU A 126 -6.70 2.02 8.75
N TYR A 127 -7.84 2.27 9.41
CA TYR A 127 -8.15 3.59 9.99
C TYR A 127 -8.65 3.58 11.45
N SER A 128 -8.52 2.47 12.19
CA SER A 128 -8.97 2.37 13.60
C SER A 128 -7.96 2.87 14.64
N ASP A 129 -6.68 3.06 14.29
CA ASP A 129 -5.60 3.42 15.22
C ASP A 129 -5.67 4.89 15.73
N GLY A 130 -6.69 5.65 15.36
CA GLY A 130 -6.85 7.07 15.71
C GLY A 130 -5.82 8.00 15.05
N SER A 131 -4.91 7.44 14.25
CA SER A 131 -3.89 8.19 13.53
C SER A 131 -4.54 9.14 12.53
N GLN A 132 -4.01 10.36 12.44
CA GLN A 132 -4.38 11.32 11.40
C GLN A 132 -3.50 11.18 10.14
N LEU A 133 -2.60 10.19 10.11
CA LEU A 133 -1.69 9.95 9.00
C LEU A 133 -2.36 9.09 7.92
N PHE A 134 -3.38 9.64 7.28
CA PHE A 134 -4.09 9.03 6.16
C PHE A 134 -4.55 10.07 5.14
N LYS A 135 -4.82 9.62 3.92
CA LYS A 135 -5.46 10.47 2.89
C LYS A 135 -6.98 10.47 3.09
N VAL A 136 -7.53 11.60 3.54
CA VAL A 136 -8.97 11.75 3.85
C VAL A 136 -9.86 11.31 2.67
N ASP A 137 -9.51 11.70 1.45
CA ASP A 137 -10.26 11.33 0.24
C ASP A 137 -10.25 9.82 -0.03
N LYS A 138 -9.14 9.13 0.28
CA LYS A 138 -9.00 7.67 0.10
C LYS A 138 -9.89 6.94 1.10
N ARG A 139 -9.89 7.35 2.36
CA ARG A 139 -10.80 6.82 3.39
C ARG A 139 -12.26 7.01 2.98
N LYS A 140 -12.66 8.24 2.63
CA LYS A 140 -14.03 8.55 2.19
C LYS A 140 -14.46 7.66 1.02
N LYS A 141 -13.59 7.51 0.03
CA LYS A 141 -13.84 6.65 -1.14
C LYS A 141 -14.06 5.19 -0.73
N LEU A 142 -13.23 4.65 0.18
CA LEU A 142 -13.43 3.28 0.68
C LEU A 142 -14.78 3.12 1.39
N SER A 143 -15.15 4.07 2.26
CA SER A 143 -16.45 4.01 2.95
C SER A 143 -17.63 4.07 1.98
N GLU A 144 -17.49 4.73 0.82
CA GLU A 144 -18.53 4.82 -0.22
C GLU A 144 -18.65 3.55 -1.07
N VAL A 145 -17.59 2.77 -1.19
CA VAL A 145 -17.52 1.59 -2.07
C VAL A 145 -18.51 0.48 -1.68
N TYR A 146 -18.91 0.42 -0.41
CA TYR A 146 -19.77 -0.63 0.13
C TYR A 146 -21.06 -0.12 0.80
N LYS A 147 -21.36 1.18 0.66
CA LYS A 147 -22.70 1.71 0.96
C LYS A 147 -23.72 1.09 0.01
#